data_AF-A0A7C9TC18-F1
#
_entry.id   AF-A0A7C9TC18-F1
#
_cell.length_a   1.000
_cell.length_b   1.000
_cell.length_c   1.000
_cell.angle_alpha   90.00
_cell.angle_beta   90.00
_cell.angle_gamma   90.00
#
_symmetry.space_group_name_H-M   'P 1'
#
loop_
_entity.id
_entity.type
_entity.pdbx_description
1 polymer ?
#
loop_
_entity_poly.entity_id
_entity_poly.type
_entity_poly.pdbx_seq_one_letter_code
_entity_poly.pdbx_strand_id
1 'polypeptide(L)'
;MAIIVSQGNPADSDMIKGTPWRMAKLLLIVFSFLALGALNVLTLVSDQVHAAGYSAITAILAKVAPATASARFLSNSPTAKMQRDIAVATKKSSQEKAVLVASSKALEAKHVALEKNFNKVEASHAALKRTAEIRAVAVKTTSRRLAVRSLKNVTRNVGAVFGEAVPFLGTSIMLTVTALDVRDACETLKDINKLNDVFDLQIEDETKVCGMEVPTAASVLHRVKTKSSEALQSAKDALD
;
A
#
# COMPACT_ATOMS: atom_id res chain seq x y z
N MET A 1 11.85 88.24 97.34
CA MET A 1 10.90 89.33 97.04
C MET A 1 11.31 89.95 95.72
N ALA A 2 10.55 89.67 94.65
CA ALA A 2 10.38 90.49 93.44
C ALA A 2 9.71 89.61 92.36
N ILE A 3 8.42 89.84 92.16
CA ILE A 3 7.64 89.47 90.98
C ILE A 3 7.77 90.63 89.98
N ILE A 4 7.70 90.34 88.67
CA ILE A 4 7.09 91.10 87.52
C ILE A 4 7.77 90.51 86.25
N VAL A 5 7.15 89.75 85.32
CA VAL A 5 5.98 89.93 84.41
C VAL A 5 6.29 90.70 83.10
N SER A 6 5.93 90.05 81.97
CA SER A 6 5.67 90.57 80.60
C SER A 6 6.86 91.00 79.74
N GLN A 7 6.93 90.78 78.41
CA GLN A 7 5.93 90.68 77.34
C GLN A 7 6.34 89.70 76.22
N GLY A 8 5.36 89.22 75.42
CA GLY A 8 5.58 88.46 74.18
C GLY A 8 5.74 89.33 72.93
N ASN A 9 6.28 88.75 71.84
CA ASN A 9 5.98 89.06 70.43
C ASN A 9 6.57 88.00 69.45
N PRO A 10 6.37 88.05 68.11
CA PRO A 10 5.88 86.95 67.27
C PRO A 10 6.87 86.61 66.12
N ALA A 11 6.37 86.05 65.01
CA ALA A 11 7.07 85.62 63.78
C ALA A 11 7.56 84.16 63.88
N ASP A 12 6.89 83.16 63.32
CA ASP A 12 6.41 82.98 61.93
C ASP A 12 7.52 83.14 60.88
N SER A 13 7.61 82.12 60.02
CA SER A 13 8.36 82.04 58.76
C SER A 13 9.89 82.19 58.81
N ASP A 14 10.63 81.13 59.11
CA ASP A 14 11.97 80.91 58.50
C ASP A 14 12.53 79.50 58.80
N MET A 15 12.24 78.51 57.93
CA MET A 15 13.13 77.33 57.83
C MET A 15 13.07 76.59 56.48
N ILE A 16 12.89 77.32 55.36
CA ILE A 16 13.13 76.81 54.00
C ILE A 16 14.35 77.52 53.39
N LYS A 17 15.57 77.27 53.86
CA LYS A 17 16.80 77.67 53.14
C LYS A 17 17.92 76.66 53.37
N GLY A 18 17.92 75.56 52.60
CA GLY A 18 19.02 74.61 52.65
C GLY A 18 18.97 73.44 51.67
N THR A 19 18.49 73.56 50.42
CA THR A 19 18.32 72.32 49.61
C THR A 19 18.32 72.35 48.07
N PRO A 20 18.61 73.43 47.30
CA PRO A 20 18.63 73.29 45.84
C PRO A 20 19.86 72.53 45.33
N TRP A 21 21.04 72.78 45.91
CA TRP A 21 22.30 72.18 45.43
C TRP A 21 22.45 70.70 45.79
N ARG A 22 21.94 70.29 46.96
CA ARG A 22 21.92 68.88 47.37
C ARG A 22 20.97 68.05 46.50
N MET A 23 19.80 68.59 46.18
CA MET A 23 18.83 67.93 45.29
C MET A 23 19.35 67.86 43.85
N ALA A 24 19.97 68.93 43.33
CA ALA A 24 20.60 68.92 42.02
C ALA A 24 21.72 67.86 41.92
N LYS A 25 22.56 67.73 42.96
CA LYS A 25 23.58 66.68 43.03
C LYS A 25 22.99 65.27 43.06
N LEU A 26 21.95 65.05 43.86
CA LEU A 26 21.25 63.77 43.92
C LEU A 26 20.62 63.40 42.57
N LEU A 27 19.98 64.36 41.89
CA LEU A 27 19.40 64.14 40.56
C LEU A 27 20.46 63.80 39.51
N LEU A 28 21.63 64.46 39.53
CA LEU A 28 22.72 64.12 38.61
C LEU A 28 23.29 62.73 38.86
N ILE A 29 23.46 62.33 40.12
CA ILE A 29 23.95 60.99 40.47
C ILE A 29 22.94 59.93 40.04
N VAL A 30 21.66 60.11 40.37
CA VAL A 30 20.59 59.18 39.98
C VAL A 30 20.49 59.08 38.46
N PHE A 31 20.53 60.20 37.74
CA PHE A 31 20.49 60.21 36.28
C PHE A 31 21.70 59.48 35.67
N SER A 32 22.90 59.63 36.26
CA SER A 32 24.09 58.91 35.81
C SER A 32 23.92 57.39 35.96
N PHE A 33 23.44 56.91 37.12
CA PHE A 33 23.19 55.48 37.31
C PHE A 33 22.07 54.96 36.40
N LEU A 34 21.00 55.73 36.22
CA LEU A 34 19.90 55.37 35.33
C LEU A 34 20.35 55.31 33.86
N ALA A 35 21.18 56.26 33.45
CA ALA A 35 21.75 56.31 32.10
C ALA A 35 22.71 55.14 31.86
N LEU A 36 23.57 54.78 32.83
CA LEU A 36 24.43 53.59 32.73
C LEU A 36 23.61 52.30 32.67
N GLY A 37 22.55 52.19 33.49
CA GLY A 37 21.64 51.05 33.46
C GLY A 37 20.93 50.92 32.11
N ALA A 38 20.36 52.02 31.61
CA ALA A 38 19.70 52.06 30.31
C ALA A 38 20.67 51.71 29.17
N LEU A 39 21.91 52.21 29.20
CA LEU A 39 22.92 51.94 28.18
C LEU A 39 23.35 50.47 28.14
N ASN A 40 23.45 49.80 29.30
CA ASN A 40 23.73 48.36 29.39
C ASN A 40 22.59 47.50 28.83
N VAL A 41 21.33 47.91 29.04
CA VAL A 41 20.18 47.21 28.46
C VAL A 41 20.10 47.43 26.95
N LEU A 42 20.32 48.67 26.50
CA LEU A 42 20.22 49.03 25.08
C LEU A 42 21.34 48.38 24.23
N THR A 43 22.53 48.18 24.80
CA THR A 43 23.66 47.48 24.15
C THR A 43 23.44 45.98 23.99
N LEU A 44 22.56 45.38 24.79
CA LEU A 44 22.22 43.95 24.70
C LEU A 44 21.09 43.69 23.69
N VAL A 45 20.19 44.67 23.51
CA VAL A 45 18.97 44.53 22.70
C VAL A 45 19.15 45.05 21.27
N SER A 46 20.09 45.97 21.03
CA SER A 46 20.30 46.58 19.72
C SER A 46 21.66 46.24 19.11
N ASP A 47 21.63 45.51 17.99
CA ASP A 47 22.82 45.21 17.18
C ASP A 47 23.55 46.48 16.71
N GLN A 48 22.83 47.59 16.54
CA GLN A 48 23.40 48.88 16.09
C GLN A 48 24.21 49.57 17.19
N VAL A 49 23.74 49.52 18.44
CA VAL A 49 24.43 50.11 19.59
C VAL A 49 25.65 49.27 19.95
N HIS A 50 25.55 47.94 19.82
CA HIS A 50 26.68 47.03 19.96
C HIS A 50 27.78 47.33 18.92
N ALA A 51 27.41 47.54 17.66
CA ALA A 51 28.35 47.88 16.58
C ALA A 51 29.04 49.24 16.79
N ALA A 52 28.30 50.27 17.24
CA ALA A 52 28.85 51.59 17.52
C ALA A 52 29.77 51.62 18.76
N GLY A 53 29.45 50.85 19.81
CA GLY A 53 30.33 50.69 20.96
C GLY A 53 31.64 49.98 20.60
N TYR A 54 31.56 48.94 19.75
CA TYR A 54 32.73 48.19 19.31
C TYR A 54 33.65 49.02 18.40
N SER A 55 33.10 49.86 17.53
CA SER A 55 33.89 50.74 16.66
C SER A 55 34.66 51.79 17.46
N ALA A 56 34.08 52.32 18.54
CA ALA A 56 34.76 53.25 19.43
C ALA A 56 35.91 52.58 20.21
N ILE A 57 35.70 51.38 20.75
CA ILE A 57 36.73 50.63 21.47
C ILE A 57 37.86 50.21 20.54
N THR A 58 37.54 49.78 19.33
CA THR A 58 38.55 49.41 18.31
C THR A 58 39.36 50.61 17.82
N ALA A 59 38.76 51.80 17.71
CA ALA A 59 39.49 53.04 17.39
C ALA A 59 40.51 53.45 18.46
N ILE A 60 40.25 53.13 19.73
CA ILE A 60 41.18 53.37 20.84
C ILE A 60 42.26 52.29 20.87
N LEU A 61 41.88 51.01 20.73
CA LEU A 61 42.83 49.89 20.70
C LEU A 61 43.79 49.94 19.50
N ALA A 62 43.33 50.42 18.35
CA ALA A 62 44.16 50.61 17.15
C ALA A 62 45.30 51.62 17.35
N LYS A 63 45.21 52.49 18.37
CA LYS A 63 46.27 53.44 18.74
C LYS A 63 47.31 52.85 19.68
N VAL A 64 47.02 51.71 20.33
CA VAL A 64 47.85 51.16 21.42
C VAL A 64 48.46 49.80 21.06
N ALA A 65 47.89 49.07 20.10
CA ALA A 65 48.39 47.76 19.68
C ALA A 65 48.47 47.63 18.14
N PRO A 66 49.48 46.92 17.60
CA PRO A 66 49.55 46.63 16.17
C PRO A 66 48.36 45.77 15.73
N ALA A 67 47.76 46.11 14.59
CA ALA A 67 46.51 45.54 14.06
C ALA A 67 46.47 43.99 13.97
N THR A 68 47.63 43.36 13.95
CA THR A 68 47.80 41.90 13.91
C THR A 68 47.56 41.22 15.26
N ALA A 69 47.83 41.90 16.39
CA ALA A 69 47.64 41.35 17.74
C ALA A 69 46.17 41.43 18.17
N SER A 70 45.47 42.52 17.83
CA SER A 70 44.04 42.70 18.09
C SER A 70 43.17 41.76 17.26
N ALA A 71 43.51 41.51 15.99
CA ALA A 71 42.82 40.53 15.15
C ALA A 71 42.90 39.11 15.71
N ARG A 72 44.06 38.70 16.25
CA ARG A 72 44.22 37.37 16.89
C ARG A 72 43.42 37.25 18.19
N PHE A 73 43.40 38.29 19.02
CA PHE A 73 42.62 38.30 20.27
C PHE A 73 41.10 38.23 20.00
N LEU A 74 40.62 38.93 18.98
CA LEU A 74 39.21 38.92 18.58
C LEU A 74 38.77 37.60 17.96
N SER A 75 39.66 36.93 17.20
CA SER A 75 39.38 35.64 16.57
C SER A 75 39.13 34.49 17.58
N ASN A 76 39.70 34.58 18.78
CA ASN A 76 39.53 33.61 19.87
C ASN A 76 38.60 34.11 20.99
N SER A 77 37.89 35.22 20.77
CA SER A 77 36.93 35.73 21.74
C SER A 77 35.77 34.75 21.97
N PRO A 78 35.17 34.69 23.19
CA PRO A 78 34.01 33.86 23.47
C PRO A 78 32.84 34.10 22.51
N THR A 79 32.63 35.35 22.08
CA THR A 79 31.58 35.73 21.13
C THR A 79 31.84 35.17 19.73
N ALA A 80 33.09 35.24 19.24
CA ALA A 80 33.46 34.67 17.94
C ALA A 80 33.39 33.13 17.94
N LYS A 81 33.62 32.48 19.09
CA LYS A 81 33.40 31.03 19.23
C LYS A 81 31.90 30.70 19.24
N MET A 82 31.10 31.43 20.01
CA MET A 82 29.65 31.24 20.06
C MET A 82 28.98 31.43 18.69
N GLN A 83 29.38 32.46 17.92
CA GLN A 83 28.87 32.65 16.57
C GLN A 83 29.25 31.51 15.61
N ARG A 84 30.48 30.97 15.73
CA ARG A 84 30.89 29.78 14.98
C ARG A 84 30.06 28.56 15.37
N ASP A 85 29.86 28.33 16.66
CA ASP A 85 29.08 27.20 17.17
C ASP A 85 27.61 27.30 16.73
N ILE A 86 27.00 28.50 16.77
CA ILE A 86 25.67 28.77 16.23
C ILE A 86 25.65 28.50 14.72
N ALA A 87 26.60 29.03 13.96
CA ALA A 87 26.66 28.82 12.51
C ALA A 87 26.82 27.33 12.15
N VAL A 88 27.63 26.58 12.88
CA VAL A 88 27.81 25.13 12.72
C VAL A 88 26.52 24.39 13.08
N ALA A 89 25.87 24.73 14.20
CA ALA A 89 24.62 24.12 14.62
C ALA A 89 23.46 24.42 13.65
N THR A 90 23.35 25.66 13.17
CA THR A 90 22.40 26.08 12.14
C THR A 90 22.65 25.31 10.84
N LYS A 91 23.92 25.17 10.41
CA LYS A 91 24.27 24.38 9.22
C LYS A 91 23.91 22.91 9.40
N LYS A 92 24.25 22.30 10.53
CA LYS A 92 23.90 20.91 10.84
C LYS A 92 22.39 20.69 10.84
N SER A 93 21.62 21.55 11.50
CA SER A 93 20.16 21.47 11.51
C SER A 93 19.55 21.68 10.11
N SER A 94 20.09 22.60 9.31
CA SER A 94 19.66 22.80 7.92
C SER A 94 19.92 21.56 7.05
N GLN A 95 21.04 20.88 7.27
CA GLN A 95 21.39 19.63 6.58
C GLN A 95 20.46 18.48 7.01
N GLU A 96 20.23 18.30 8.30
CA GLU A 96 19.30 17.29 8.82
C GLU A 96 17.88 17.51 8.30
N LYS A 97 17.40 18.76 8.27
CA LYS A 97 16.11 19.12 7.67
C LYS A 97 16.06 18.79 6.17
N ALA A 98 17.11 19.10 5.42
CA ALA A 98 17.18 18.78 4.00
C ALA A 98 17.14 17.26 3.75
N VAL A 99 17.87 16.47 4.56
CA VAL A 99 17.87 15.00 4.50
C VAL A 99 16.49 14.43 4.86
N LEU A 100 15.85 14.95 5.91
CA LEU A 100 14.53 14.50 6.32
C LEU A 100 13.46 14.81 5.27
N VAL A 101 13.48 16.01 4.67
CA VAL A 101 12.58 16.39 3.58
C VAL A 101 12.80 15.51 2.34
N ALA A 102 14.06 15.23 1.99
CA ALA A 102 14.38 14.33 0.88
C ALA A 102 13.87 12.90 1.15
N SER A 103 14.01 12.41 2.39
CA SER A 103 13.54 11.10 2.81
C SER A 103 12.00 11.01 2.81
N SER A 104 11.31 12.04 3.30
CA SER A 104 9.84 12.14 3.25
C SER A 104 9.33 12.07 1.82
N LYS A 105 9.93 12.88 0.92
CA LYS A 105 9.56 12.89 -0.49
C LYS A 105 9.83 11.55 -1.18
N ALA A 106 10.94 10.89 -0.84
CA ALA A 106 11.25 9.56 -1.36
C ALA A 106 10.24 8.51 -0.86
N LEU A 107 9.78 8.62 0.38
CA LEU A 107 8.78 7.72 0.94
C LEU A 107 7.40 7.94 0.32
N GLU A 108 6.99 9.19 0.10
CA GLU A 108 5.76 9.55 -0.63
C GLU A 108 5.79 8.99 -2.06
N ALA A 109 6.91 9.15 -2.78
CA ALA A 109 7.08 8.59 -4.12
C ALA A 109 6.97 7.05 -4.12
N LYS A 110 7.54 6.38 -3.11
CA LYS A 110 7.38 4.93 -2.93
C LYS A 110 5.93 4.55 -2.63
N HIS A 111 5.23 5.32 -1.80
CA HIS A 111 3.82 5.06 -1.47
C HIS A 111 2.94 5.14 -2.72
N VAL A 112 3.09 6.21 -3.51
CA VAL A 112 2.36 6.38 -4.78
C VAL A 112 2.68 5.27 -5.77
N ALA A 113 3.95 4.87 -5.87
CA ALA A 113 4.34 3.75 -6.74
C ALA A 113 3.75 2.41 -6.26
N LEU A 114 3.74 2.16 -4.95
CA LEU A 114 3.21 0.95 -4.36
C LEU A 114 1.68 0.88 -4.53
N GLU A 115 0.97 1.99 -4.32
CA GLU A 115 -0.48 2.09 -4.53
C GLU A 115 -0.85 1.84 -6.00
N LYS A 116 -0.08 2.40 -6.94
CA LYS A 116 -0.26 2.11 -8.37
C LYS A 116 -0.05 0.63 -8.69
N ASN A 117 0.96 0.00 -8.11
CA ASN A 117 1.22 -1.41 -8.29
C ASN A 117 0.13 -2.28 -7.66
N PHE A 118 -0.36 -1.91 -6.47
CA PHE A 118 -1.46 -2.59 -5.79
C PHE A 118 -2.73 -2.55 -6.64
N ASN A 119 -3.13 -1.38 -7.13
CA ASN A 119 -4.29 -1.22 -8.02
C ASN A 119 -4.14 -2.04 -9.32
N LYS A 120 -2.91 -2.14 -9.86
CA LYS A 120 -2.64 -2.97 -11.04
C LYS A 120 -2.77 -4.45 -10.74
N VAL A 121 -2.24 -4.91 -9.61
CA VAL A 121 -2.35 -6.31 -9.17
C VAL A 121 -3.81 -6.66 -8.89
N GLU A 122 -4.55 -5.78 -8.22
CA GLU A 122 -5.98 -5.97 -7.94
C GLU A 122 -6.80 -6.05 -9.24
N ALA A 123 -6.58 -5.13 -10.18
CA ALA A 123 -7.24 -5.17 -11.48
C ALA A 123 -6.90 -6.45 -12.27
N SER A 124 -5.63 -6.88 -12.22
CA SER A 124 -5.18 -8.12 -12.87
C SER A 124 -5.80 -9.35 -12.22
N HIS A 125 -5.92 -9.37 -10.89
CA HIS A 125 -6.54 -10.45 -10.15
C HIS A 125 -8.04 -10.53 -10.44
N ALA A 126 -8.75 -9.40 -10.47
CA ALA A 126 -10.16 -9.35 -10.84
C ALA A 126 -10.40 -9.83 -12.28
N ALA A 127 -9.53 -9.43 -13.22
CA ALA A 127 -9.59 -9.89 -14.60
C ALA A 127 -9.35 -11.41 -14.68
N LEU A 128 -8.31 -11.91 -14.01
CA LEU A 128 -7.98 -13.34 -14.01
C LEU A 128 -9.12 -14.17 -13.41
N LYS A 129 -9.69 -13.74 -12.28
CA LYS A 129 -10.84 -14.39 -11.65
C LYS A 129 -12.05 -14.47 -12.60
N ARG A 130 -12.41 -13.35 -13.25
CA ARG A 130 -13.48 -13.35 -14.26
C ARG A 130 -13.21 -14.31 -15.40
N THR A 131 -11.98 -14.33 -15.93
CA THR A 131 -11.64 -15.27 -17.01
C THR A 131 -11.66 -16.72 -16.56
N ALA A 132 -11.29 -17.01 -15.31
CA ALA A 132 -11.37 -18.35 -14.74
C ALA A 132 -12.82 -18.81 -14.60
N GLU A 133 -13.72 -17.95 -14.11
CA GLU A 133 -15.16 -18.25 -14.00
C GLU A 133 -15.79 -18.52 -15.38
N ILE A 134 -15.50 -17.68 -16.39
CA ILE A 134 -15.99 -17.88 -17.77
C ILE A 134 -15.48 -19.21 -18.33
N ARG A 135 -14.20 -19.54 -18.11
CA ARG A 135 -13.61 -20.81 -18.56
C ARG A 135 -14.23 -22.00 -17.84
N ALA A 136 -14.47 -21.90 -16.54
CA ALA A 136 -15.13 -22.96 -15.77
C ALA A 136 -16.55 -23.24 -16.29
N VAL A 137 -17.32 -22.20 -16.61
CA VAL A 137 -18.65 -22.34 -17.24
C VAL A 137 -18.53 -23.01 -18.61
N ALA A 138 -17.58 -22.58 -19.45
CA ALA A 138 -17.36 -23.16 -20.76
C ALA A 138 -16.95 -24.65 -20.70
N VAL A 139 -16.08 -25.01 -19.75
CA VAL A 139 -15.68 -26.39 -19.45
C VAL A 139 -16.92 -27.18 -19.02
N LYS A 140 -17.69 -26.71 -18.04
CA LYS A 140 -18.92 -27.36 -17.56
C LYS A 140 -19.88 -27.68 -18.70
N THR A 141 -20.18 -26.70 -19.55
CA THR A 141 -21.11 -26.90 -20.68
C THR A 141 -20.55 -27.86 -21.72
N THR A 142 -19.24 -27.89 -21.92
CA THR A 142 -18.58 -28.77 -22.89
C THR A 142 -18.50 -30.19 -22.36
N SER A 143 -18.03 -30.37 -21.13
CA SER A 143 -18.04 -31.64 -20.37
C SER A 143 -19.41 -32.31 -20.42
N ARG A 144 -20.46 -31.59 -20.06
CA ARG A 144 -21.83 -32.12 -20.08
C ARG A 144 -22.29 -32.53 -21.47
N ARG A 145 -22.00 -31.72 -22.51
CA ARG A 145 -22.33 -32.06 -23.90
C ARG A 145 -21.58 -33.30 -24.38
N LEU A 146 -20.32 -33.46 -23.99
CA LEU A 146 -19.52 -34.64 -24.32
C LEU A 146 -20.04 -35.89 -23.60
N ALA A 147 -20.39 -35.80 -22.31
CA ALA A 147 -21.00 -36.90 -21.57
C ALA A 147 -22.30 -37.37 -22.22
N VAL A 148 -23.23 -36.45 -22.51
CA VAL A 148 -24.50 -36.75 -23.18
C VAL A 148 -24.29 -37.34 -24.58
N ARG A 149 -23.35 -36.80 -25.36
CA ARG A 149 -23.04 -37.32 -26.69
C ARG A 149 -22.45 -38.73 -26.63
N SER A 150 -21.55 -38.99 -25.69
CA SER A 150 -20.92 -40.30 -25.51
C SER A 150 -21.97 -41.34 -25.12
N LEU A 151 -22.86 -41.03 -24.16
CA LEU A 151 -23.98 -41.89 -23.80
C LEU A 151 -24.89 -42.18 -25.01
N LYS A 152 -25.23 -41.16 -25.81
CA LYS A 152 -26.06 -41.34 -27.01
C LYS A 152 -25.37 -42.20 -28.08
N ASN A 153 -24.07 -42.05 -28.26
CA ASN A 153 -23.31 -42.84 -29.22
C ASN A 153 -23.22 -44.31 -28.80
N VAL A 154 -22.91 -44.57 -27.53
CA VAL A 154 -22.83 -45.95 -27.01
C VAL A 154 -24.19 -46.64 -27.05
N THR A 155 -25.26 -45.96 -26.60
CA THR A 155 -26.62 -46.53 -26.68
C THR A 155 -27.04 -46.83 -28.12
N ARG A 156 -26.66 -45.97 -29.08
CA ARG A 156 -26.89 -46.23 -30.51
C ARG A 156 -26.07 -47.41 -31.02
N ASN A 157 -24.78 -47.49 -30.69
CA ASN A 157 -23.92 -48.59 -31.16
C ASN A 157 -24.37 -49.93 -30.57
N VAL A 158 -24.66 -50.00 -29.27
CA VAL A 158 -25.21 -51.19 -28.61
C VAL A 158 -26.56 -51.60 -29.23
N GLY A 159 -27.43 -50.65 -29.55
CA GLY A 159 -28.69 -50.92 -30.25
C GLY A 159 -28.49 -51.39 -31.69
N ALA A 160 -27.53 -50.80 -32.42
CA ALA A 160 -27.24 -51.10 -33.81
C ALA A 160 -26.70 -52.52 -34.00
N VAL A 161 -26.04 -53.10 -32.99
CA VAL A 161 -25.61 -54.52 -33.01
C VAL A 161 -26.76 -55.46 -33.42
N PHE A 162 -27.99 -55.18 -33.00
CA PHE A 162 -29.14 -56.02 -33.35
C PHE A 162 -29.67 -55.80 -34.77
N GLY A 163 -29.41 -54.64 -35.38
CA GLY A 163 -29.89 -54.28 -36.72
C GLY A 163 -28.91 -54.60 -37.85
N GLU A 164 -27.61 -54.62 -37.54
CA GLU A 164 -26.54 -54.69 -38.55
C GLU A 164 -25.65 -55.95 -38.43
N ALA A 165 -25.93 -56.84 -37.47
CA ALA A 165 -25.11 -58.04 -37.28
C ALA A 165 -25.23 -59.02 -38.45
N VAL A 166 -24.14 -59.13 -39.23
CA VAL A 166 -23.97 -60.20 -40.23
C VAL A 166 -23.69 -61.52 -39.50
N PRO A 167 -24.41 -62.62 -39.82
CA PRO A 167 -24.27 -63.90 -39.13
C PRO A 167 -22.84 -64.47 -39.16
N PHE A 168 -22.49 -65.21 -38.10
CA PHE A 168 -21.21 -65.90 -37.86
C PHE A 168 -19.99 -65.00 -37.61
N LEU A 169 -19.46 -64.32 -38.64
CA LEU A 169 -18.22 -63.53 -38.51
C LEU A 169 -18.49 -62.07 -38.11
N GLY A 170 -19.60 -61.49 -38.57
CA GLY A 170 -19.92 -60.09 -38.28
C GLY A 170 -20.31 -59.87 -36.82
N THR A 171 -21.03 -60.82 -36.22
CA THR A 171 -21.50 -60.69 -34.83
C THR A 171 -20.34 -60.60 -33.83
N SER A 172 -19.30 -61.42 -33.95
CA SER A 172 -18.18 -61.40 -32.99
C SER A 172 -17.36 -60.10 -33.09
N ILE A 173 -17.11 -59.62 -34.31
CA ILE A 173 -16.40 -58.36 -34.56
C ILE A 173 -17.22 -57.18 -34.02
N MET A 174 -18.51 -57.11 -34.35
CA MET A 174 -19.38 -56.01 -33.89
C MET A 174 -19.52 -55.97 -32.38
N LEU A 175 -19.62 -57.12 -31.72
CA LEU A 175 -19.64 -57.19 -30.26
C LEU A 175 -18.34 -56.73 -29.63
N THR A 176 -17.20 -57.10 -30.23
CA THR A 176 -15.88 -56.68 -29.74
C THR A 176 -15.72 -55.16 -29.88
N VAL A 177 -16.08 -54.58 -31.03
CA VAL A 177 -16.04 -53.13 -31.25
C VAL A 177 -16.99 -52.41 -30.30
N THR A 178 -18.21 -52.93 -30.11
CA THR A 178 -19.18 -52.34 -29.17
C THR A 178 -18.68 -52.39 -27.73
N ALA A 179 -18.01 -53.46 -27.32
CA ALA A 179 -17.40 -53.55 -26.00
C ALA A 179 -16.25 -52.55 -25.81
N LEU A 180 -15.43 -52.34 -26.83
CA LEU A 180 -14.41 -51.30 -26.83
C LEU A 180 -15.05 -49.90 -26.78
N ASP A 181 -16.11 -49.64 -27.53
CA ASP A 181 -16.82 -48.35 -27.50
C ASP A 181 -17.39 -48.03 -26.11
N VAL A 182 -18.01 -49.02 -25.44
CA VAL A 182 -18.50 -48.85 -24.06
C VAL A 182 -17.34 -48.52 -23.12
N ARG A 183 -16.22 -49.25 -23.24
CA ARG A 183 -15.04 -49.05 -22.38
C ARG A 183 -14.41 -47.67 -22.60
N ASP A 184 -14.17 -47.30 -23.83
CA ASP A 184 -13.50 -46.03 -24.16
C ASP A 184 -14.39 -44.83 -23.81
N ALA A 185 -15.72 -44.97 -23.94
CA ALA A 185 -16.67 -43.97 -23.46
C ALA A 185 -16.70 -43.87 -21.92
N CYS A 186 -16.57 -45.00 -21.21
CA CYS A 186 -16.45 -45.01 -19.76
C CYS A 186 -15.18 -44.27 -19.29
N GLU A 187 -14.03 -44.56 -19.89
CA GLU A 187 -12.77 -43.85 -19.58
C GLU A 187 -12.86 -42.36 -19.93
N THR A 188 -13.48 -42.01 -21.06
CA THR A 188 -13.73 -40.60 -21.42
C THR A 188 -14.57 -39.88 -20.34
N LEU A 189 -15.57 -40.56 -19.77
CA LEU A 189 -16.43 -39.96 -18.75
C LEU A 189 -15.70 -39.80 -17.40
N LYS A 190 -14.83 -40.74 -17.04
CA LYS A 190 -13.92 -40.60 -15.88
C LYS A 190 -12.97 -39.42 -16.05
N ASP A 191 -12.41 -39.23 -17.24
CA ASP A 191 -11.51 -38.11 -17.50
C ASP A 191 -12.24 -36.76 -17.50
N ILE A 192 -13.49 -36.72 -17.98
CA ILE A 192 -14.37 -35.56 -17.82
C ILE A 192 -14.64 -35.28 -16.34
N ASN A 193 -14.85 -36.32 -15.53
CA ASN A 193 -15.06 -36.17 -14.08
C ASN A 193 -13.81 -35.63 -13.37
N LYS A 194 -12.61 -36.13 -13.71
CA LYS A 194 -11.35 -35.54 -13.22
C LYS A 194 -11.19 -34.08 -13.65
N LEU A 195 -11.57 -33.73 -14.87
CA LEU A 195 -11.53 -32.35 -15.34
C LEU A 195 -12.53 -31.48 -14.56
N ASN A 196 -13.74 -31.96 -14.34
CA ASN A 196 -14.77 -31.25 -13.59
C ASN A 196 -14.35 -31.03 -12.13
N ASP A 197 -13.70 -32.01 -11.50
CA ASP A 197 -13.15 -31.93 -10.14
C ASP A 197 -12.13 -30.79 -10.00
N VAL A 198 -11.22 -30.62 -10.97
CA VAL A 198 -10.23 -29.52 -11.00
C VAL A 198 -10.90 -28.14 -11.04
N PHE A 199 -12.15 -28.04 -11.50
CA PHE A 199 -12.91 -26.79 -11.56
C PHE A 199 -14.02 -26.70 -10.49
N ASP A 200 -14.03 -27.60 -9.49
CA ASP A 200 -15.09 -27.70 -8.47
C ASP A 200 -16.51 -27.80 -9.08
N LEU A 201 -16.62 -28.50 -10.22
CA LEU A 201 -17.87 -28.70 -10.95
C LEU A 201 -18.56 -30.01 -10.54
N GLN A 202 -19.87 -30.10 -10.79
CA GLN A 202 -20.62 -31.34 -10.55
C GLN A 202 -20.06 -32.47 -11.41
N ILE A 203 -19.81 -33.60 -10.75
CA ILE A 203 -19.37 -34.85 -11.34
C ILE A 203 -20.55 -35.50 -12.06
N GLU A 204 -20.33 -35.94 -13.30
CA GLU A 204 -21.33 -36.65 -14.09
C GLU A 204 -21.39 -38.11 -13.64
N ASP A 205 -22.60 -38.70 -13.66
CA ASP A 205 -22.81 -40.08 -13.25
C ASP A 205 -22.21 -41.07 -14.28
N GLU A 206 -21.05 -41.61 -13.93
CA GLU A 206 -20.29 -42.53 -14.78
C GLU A 206 -20.94 -43.91 -14.93
N THR A 207 -21.81 -44.31 -13.99
CA THR A 207 -22.45 -45.63 -13.98
C THR A 207 -23.39 -45.81 -15.17
N LYS A 208 -23.92 -44.71 -15.73
CA LYS A 208 -24.75 -44.72 -16.93
C LYS A 208 -24.04 -45.24 -18.17
N VAL A 209 -22.72 -45.07 -18.25
CA VAL A 209 -21.92 -45.56 -19.38
C VAL A 209 -21.16 -46.82 -19.00
N CYS A 210 -20.46 -46.79 -17.86
CA CYS A 210 -19.66 -47.91 -17.40
C CYS A 210 -20.50 -49.15 -17.02
N GLY A 211 -21.79 -48.96 -16.68
CA GLY A 211 -22.73 -50.03 -16.36
C GLY A 211 -23.55 -50.55 -17.54
N MET A 212 -23.29 -50.11 -18.78
CA MET A 212 -24.01 -50.63 -19.95
C MET A 212 -23.56 -52.06 -20.27
N GLU A 213 -24.51 -52.98 -20.34
CA GLU A 213 -24.26 -54.36 -20.76
C GLU A 213 -24.22 -54.47 -22.28
N VAL A 214 -23.13 -55.06 -22.79
CA VAL A 214 -22.99 -55.43 -24.19
C VAL A 214 -23.71 -56.77 -24.41
N PRO A 215 -24.56 -56.90 -25.44
CA PRO A 215 -25.31 -58.12 -25.66
C PRO A 215 -24.41 -59.32 -25.99
N THR A 216 -24.88 -60.54 -25.69
CA THR A 216 -24.11 -61.75 -25.98
C THR A 216 -24.29 -62.20 -27.43
N ALA A 217 -23.28 -62.86 -28.01
CA ALA A 217 -23.33 -63.39 -29.37
C ALA A 217 -24.55 -64.28 -29.61
N ALA A 218 -24.92 -65.12 -28.63
CA ALA A 218 -26.10 -65.97 -28.70
C ALA A 218 -27.41 -65.16 -28.82
N SER A 219 -27.54 -64.08 -28.03
CA SER A 219 -28.73 -63.22 -28.05
C SER A 219 -28.89 -62.46 -29.36
N VAL A 220 -27.77 -62.01 -29.94
CA VAL A 220 -27.76 -61.30 -31.23
C VAL A 220 -28.07 -62.28 -32.36
N LEU A 221 -27.42 -63.44 -32.41
CA LEU A 221 -27.67 -64.47 -33.40
C LEU A 221 -29.11 -64.97 -33.37
N HIS A 222 -29.70 -65.16 -32.18
CA HIS A 222 -31.11 -65.55 -32.05
C HIS A 222 -32.04 -64.50 -32.68
N ARG A 223 -31.87 -63.22 -32.36
CA ARG A 223 -32.72 -62.14 -32.91
C ARG A 223 -32.54 -61.94 -34.41
N VAL A 224 -31.30 -61.99 -34.91
CA VAL A 224 -31.02 -61.88 -36.35
C VAL A 224 -31.68 -63.06 -37.07
N LYS A 225 -31.55 -64.27 -36.54
CA LYS A 225 -32.17 -65.47 -37.14
C LYS A 225 -33.69 -65.36 -37.19
N THR A 226 -34.36 -65.02 -36.08
CA THR A 226 -35.83 -64.89 -36.05
C THR A 226 -36.32 -63.79 -36.99
N LYS A 227 -35.66 -62.61 -36.99
CA LYS A 227 -36.00 -61.51 -37.90
C LYS A 227 -35.80 -61.86 -39.37
N SER A 228 -34.70 -62.54 -39.70
CA SER A 228 -34.41 -62.97 -41.07
C SER A 228 -35.43 -64.00 -41.57
N SER A 229 -35.87 -64.94 -40.71
CA SER A 229 -36.90 -65.92 -41.08
C SER A 229 -38.28 -65.28 -41.24
N GLU A 230 -38.65 -64.34 -40.36
CA GLU A 230 -39.91 -63.58 -40.48
C GLU A 230 -39.94 -62.77 -41.78
N ALA A 231 -38.85 -62.07 -42.09
CA ALA A 231 -38.75 -61.28 -43.33
C ALA A 231 -38.84 -62.17 -44.58
N LEU A 232 -38.23 -63.35 -44.56
CA LEU A 232 -38.32 -64.31 -45.66
C LEU A 232 -39.73 -64.88 -45.82
N GLN A 233 -40.43 -65.11 -44.70
CA GLN A 233 -41.81 -65.61 -44.70
C GLN A 233 -42.77 -64.55 -45.25
N SER A 234 -42.69 -63.30 -44.77
CA SER A 234 -43.52 -62.20 -45.28
C SER A 234 -43.24 -61.88 -46.75
N ALA A 235 -42.01 -62.07 -47.23
CA ALA A 235 -41.69 -61.91 -48.64
C ALA A 235 -42.31 -63.01 -49.51
N LYS A 236 -42.40 -64.25 -49.00
CA LYS A 236 -43.13 -65.34 -49.66
C LYS A 236 -44.63 -65.08 -49.70
N ASP A 237 -45.22 -64.69 -48.57
CA ASP A 237 -46.66 -64.42 -48.46
C ASP A 237 -47.11 -63.23 -49.32
N ALA A 238 -46.19 -62.36 -49.76
CA ALA A 238 -46.46 -61.24 -50.66
C ALA A 238 -46.29 -61.57 -52.16
N LEU A 239 -45.74 -62.75 -52.47
CA LEU A 239 -45.53 -63.25 -53.85
C LEU A 239 -46.58 -64.29 -54.28
N ASP A 240 -47.36 -64.83 -53.33
CA ASP A 240 -48.54 -65.69 -53.55
C ASP A 240 -49.84 -64.88 -53.59
#